data_AF-A0A7K2JSM1-F1
#
_entry.id   AF-A0A7K2JSM1-F1
#
_cell.length_a   1.000
_cell.length_b   1.000
_cell.length_c   1.000
_cell.angle_alpha   90.00
_cell.angle_beta   90.00
_cell.angle_gamma   90.00
#
_symmetry.space_group_name_H-M   'P 1'
#
loop_
_entity.id
_entity.type
_entity.pdbx_description
1 polymer ?
#
loop_
_entity_poly.entity_id
_entity_poly.type
_entity_poly.pdbx_seq_one_letter_code
_entity_poly.pdbx_strand_id
1 'polypeptide(L)'
;MQNDALATRDRESGTTSAVGRLLRALTDPEFTDEEGRPDPSQVTDEELGSLFVAAYRVDTSAPLAMRAAAATIRAAARDRRPRYTPAACRRLFELLVEECGEHGWADLTLGLDALRDCTGPVPDVSEPARSLVGMCLVRDVVRQPYALLAVAALAGKETLTTAVERLSRDVGPIVADETAVIAGLPPAEQAVLSEMDREHRFVAPLAHTWHRSADNPAYVAFARRALETAADRTD
;
A
#
# COMPACT_ATOMS: atom_id res chain seq x y z
N MET A 1 19.48 -39.85 -44.03
CA MET A 1 18.37 -40.56 -43.38
C MET A 1 18.71 -40.67 -41.90
N GLN A 2 17.85 -40.11 -41.05
CA GLN A 2 17.82 -40.28 -39.58
C GLN A 2 18.92 -39.62 -38.74
N ASN A 3 18.85 -38.28 -38.70
CA ASN A 3 18.96 -37.54 -37.43
C ASN A 3 17.72 -37.91 -36.59
N ASP A 4 17.83 -38.88 -35.70
CA ASP A 4 16.80 -39.15 -34.71
C ASP A 4 17.41 -39.84 -33.49
N ALA A 5 18.07 -39.03 -32.66
CA ALA A 5 18.31 -39.31 -31.25
C ALA A 5 18.53 -37.97 -30.54
N LEU A 6 17.58 -37.06 -30.76
CA LEU A 6 17.15 -36.09 -29.76
C LEU A 6 16.63 -36.88 -28.55
N ALA A 7 17.55 -37.52 -27.83
CA ALA A 7 17.36 -37.83 -26.43
C ALA A 7 17.64 -36.52 -25.69
N THR A 8 16.62 -35.65 -25.73
CA THR A 8 16.17 -34.81 -24.62
C THR A 8 16.42 -35.55 -23.30
N ARG A 9 17.65 -35.44 -22.80
CA ARG A 9 17.92 -35.24 -21.38
C ARG A 9 17.67 -33.74 -21.19
N ASP A 10 16.44 -33.25 -21.08
CA ASP A 10 15.58 -33.41 -19.90
C ASP A 10 16.34 -33.90 -18.68
N ARG A 11 17.42 -33.17 -18.37
CA ARG A 11 17.77 -32.90 -16.98
C ARG A 11 16.71 -31.95 -16.45
N GLU A 12 15.58 -32.52 -16.07
CA GLU A 12 14.76 -32.05 -14.95
C GLU A 12 15.63 -32.06 -13.70
N SER A 13 16.59 -31.13 -13.62
CA SER A 13 17.20 -30.75 -12.35
C SER A 13 16.18 -29.87 -11.66
N GLY A 14 15.56 -30.40 -10.61
CA GLY A 14 14.61 -29.73 -9.71
C GLY A 14 15.19 -28.50 -9.04
N THR A 15 15.48 -27.47 -9.84
CA THR A 15 15.95 -26.17 -9.40
C THR A 15 14.69 -25.43 -8.97
N THR A 16 14.37 -25.49 -7.69
CA THR A 16 13.29 -24.68 -7.13
C THR A 16 13.60 -23.23 -7.49
N SER A 17 12.72 -22.58 -8.27
CA SER A 17 12.92 -21.20 -8.73
C SER A 17 13.21 -20.28 -7.55
N ALA A 18 13.96 -19.18 -7.76
CA ALA A 18 14.28 -18.22 -6.70
C ALA A 18 13.01 -17.76 -5.94
N VAL A 19 11.92 -17.54 -6.66
CA VAL A 19 10.59 -17.24 -6.10
C VAL A 19 10.07 -18.38 -5.22
N GLY A 20 10.12 -19.62 -5.69
CA GLY A 20 9.66 -20.77 -4.91
C GLY A 20 10.45 -20.96 -3.61
N ARG A 21 11.76 -20.71 -3.64
CA ARG A 21 12.62 -20.75 -2.45
C ARG A 21 12.30 -19.62 -1.48
N LEU A 22 12.15 -18.38 -1.98
CA LEU A 22 11.77 -17.23 -1.17
C LEU A 22 10.38 -17.39 -0.55
N LEU A 23 9.41 -17.90 -1.31
CA LEU A 23 8.07 -18.16 -0.81
C LEU A 23 8.10 -19.24 0.27
N ARG A 24 8.82 -20.35 0.06
CA ARG A 24 8.98 -21.38 1.09
C ARG A 24 9.62 -20.80 2.36
N ALA A 25 10.66 -19.98 2.22
CA ALA A 25 11.27 -19.29 3.36
C ALA A 25 10.32 -18.34 4.12
N LEU A 26 9.24 -17.88 3.47
CA LEU A 26 8.22 -17.03 4.09
C LEU A 26 7.06 -17.82 4.71
N THR A 27 6.86 -19.08 4.36
CA THR A 27 5.66 -19.86 4.74
C THR A 27 5.95 -21.13 5.52
N ASP A 28 7.16 -21.67 5.43
CA ASP A 28 7.58 -22.92 6.07
C ASP A 28 8.50 -22.61 7.27
N PRO A 29 8.02 -22.78 8.51
CA PRO A 29 8.80 -22.54 9.74
C PRO A 29 10.06 -23.39 9.85
N GLU A 30 10.07 -24.59 9.24
CA GLU A 30 11.18 -25.54 9.29
C GLU A 30 12.16 -25.34 8.12
N PHE A 31 11.92 -24.32 7.28
CA PHE A 31 12.78 -24.03 6.15
C PHE A 31 14.19 -23.69 6.62
N THR A 32 15.12 -24.58 6.25
CA THR A 32 16.56 -24.38 6.38
C THR A 32 17.14 -24.29 4.98
N ASP A 33 17.95 -23.27 4.74
CA ASP A 33 18.54 -23.04 3.42
C ASP A 33 19.99 -23.50 3.38
N GLU A 34 20.20 -24.79 3.08
CA GLU A 34 21.54 -25.37 2.95
C GLU A 34 22.30 -24.84 1.72
N GLU A 35 21.59 -24.37 0.69
CA GLU A 35 22.14 -23.90 -0.58
C GLU A 35 22.46 -22.39 -0.58
N GLY A 36 22.27 -21.72 0.55
CA GLY A 36 22.51 -20.29 0.71
C GLY A 36 21.34 -19.43 0.26
N ARG A 37 21.12 -18.36 1.02
CA ARG A 37 19.92 -17.51 0.95
C ARG A 37 19.60 -17.03 -0.47
N PRO A 38 18.34 -17.12 -0.96
CA PRO A 38 18.02 -16.73 -2.32
C PRO A 38 18.11 -15.20 -2.46
N ASP A 39 18.69 -14.75 -3.57
CA ASP A 39 18.87 -13.32 -3.85
C ASP A 39 17.60 -12.72 -4.49
N PRO A 40 16.95 -11.73 -3.86
CA PRO A 40 15.78 -11.06 -4.44
C PRO A 40 16.10 -10.26 -5.72
N SER A 41 17.36 -10.04 -6.09
CA SER A 41 17.70 -9.43 -7.38
C SER A 41 17.29 -10.29 -8.57
N GLN A 42 17.11 -11.61 -8.35
CA GLN A 42 16.77 -12.58 -9.40
C GLN A 42 15.28 -12.71 -9.68
N VAL A 43 14.41 -12.07 -8.88
CA VAL A 43 12.97 -12.08 -9.11
C VAL A 43 12.54 -10.85 -9.91
N THR A 44 11.55 -11.01 -10.78
CA THR A 44 10.92 -9.91 -11.52
C THR A 44 10.14 -8.97 -10.58
N ASP A 45 9.80 -7.76 -11.02
CA ASP A 45 9.00 -6.84 -10.19
C ASP A 45 7.60 -7.37 -9.90
N GLU A 46 7.02 -8.19 -10.80
CA GLU A 46 5.72 -8.82 -10.59
C GLU A 46 5.78 -9.94 -9.53
N GLU A 47 6.80 -10.79 -9.62
CA GLU A 47 7.06 -11.81 -8.60
C GLU A 47 7.38 -11.18 -7.25
N LEU A 48 8.12 -10.07 -7.25
CA LEU A 48 8.40 -9.28 -6.05
C LEU A 48 7.12 -8.72 -5.41
N GLY A 49 6.13 -8.29 -6.20
CA GLY A 49 4.84 -7.83 -5.68
C GLY A 49 4.09 -8.94 -4.94
N SER A 50 4.10 -10.15 -5.48
CA SER A 50 3.47 -11.32 -4.84
C SER A 50 4.24 -11.77 -3.58
N LEU A 51 5.58 -11.79 -3.65
CA LEU A 51 6.44 -12.09 -2.50
C LEU A 51 6.31 -11.03 -1.40
N PHE A 52 6.12 -9.76 -1.75
CA PHE A 52 5.91 -8.70 -0.79
C PHE A 52 4.64 -8.91 0.03
N VAL A 53 3.53 -9.31 -0.60
CA VAL A 53 2.27 -9.62 0.10
C VAL A 53 2.47 -10.79 1.08
N ALA A 54 3.19 -11.84 0.67
CA ALA A 54 3.52 -12.96 1.57
C ALA A 54 4.44 -12.52 2.72
N ALA A 55 5.45 -11.68 2.43
CA ALA A 55 6.34 -11.11 3.43
C ALA A 55 5.61 -10.20 4.41
N TYR A 56 4.57 -9.48 3.96
CA TYR A 56 3.79 -8.58 4.81
C TYR A 56 3.17 -9.32 6.00
N ARG A 57 2.64 -10.53 5.76
CA ARG A 57 2.04 -11.40 6.79
C ARG A 57 3.02 -11.88 7.89
N VAL A 58 4.33 -11.80 7.66
CA VAL A 58 5.31 -12.29 8.64
C VAL A 58 5.42 -11.32 9.81
N ASP A 59 4.87 -11.74 10.95
CA ASP A 59 4.86 -11.01 12.21
C ASP A 59 6.17 -11.12 13.00
N THR A 60 6.24 -10.44 14.15
CA THR A 60 7.44 -10.39 15.00
C THR A 60 7.70 -11.66 15.82
N SER A 61 6.68 -12.49 16.02
CA SER A 61 6.74 -13.79 16.71
C SER A 61 7.21 -14.94 15.81
N ALA A 62 7.21 -14.74 14.49
CA ALA A 62 7.67 -15.73 13.53
C ALA A 62 9.15 -16.13 13.72
N PRO A 63 9.54 -17.36 13.32
CA PRO A 63 10.92 -17.82 13.31
C PRO A 63 11.91 -16.82 12.69
N LEU A 64 13.13 -16.75 13.22
CA LEU A 64 14.14 -15.79 12.78
C LEU A 64 14.44 -15.87 11.28
N ALA A 65 14.46 -17.09 10.71
CA ALA A 65 14.68 -17.30 9.29
C ALA A 65 13.57 -16.67 8.42
N MET A 66 12.30 -16.87 8.80
CA MET A 66 11.15 -16.26 8.12
C MET A 66 11.18 -14.74 8.23
N ARG A 67 11.45 -14.20 9.43
CA ARG A 67 11.56 -12.73 9.64
C ARG A 67 12.70 -12.14 8.82
N ALA A 68 13.84 -12.83 8.75
CA ALA A 68 14.94 -12.41 7.91
C ALA A 68 14.46 -12.37 6.44
N ALA A 69 13.88 -13.46 5.92
CA ALA A 69 13.37 -13.56 4.55
C ALA A 69 12.43 -12.40 4.21
N ALA A 70 11.44 -12.15 5.08
CA ALA A 70 10.52 -11.04 4.95
C ALA A 70 11.24 -9.68 4.93
N ALA A 71 12.22 -9.45 5.80
CA ALA A 71 12.99 -8.20 5.83
C ALA A 71 13.75 -7.96 4.52
N THR A 72 14.33 -8.99 3.91
CA THR A 72 15.04 -8.88 2.63
C THR A 72 14.09 -8.59 1.47
N ILE A 73 12.92 -9.23 1.44
CA ILE A 73 11.90 -8.95 0.40
C ILE A 73 11.35 -7.54 0.56
N ARG A 74 11.04 -7.10 1.80
CA ARG A 74 10.62 -5.73 2.10
C ARG A 74 11.71 -4.70 1.79
N ALA A 75 12.99 -5.05 1.88
CA ALA A 75 14.10 -4.18 1.45
C ALA A 75 14.15 -4.06 -0.07
N ALA A 76 14.14 -5.19 -0.78
CA ALA A 76 14.11 -5.20 -2.25
C ALA A 76 12.89 -4.44 -2.81
N ALA A 77 11.73 -4.58 -2.17
CA ALA A 77 10.51 -3.87 -2.53
C ALA A 77 10.54 -2.36 -2.24
N ARG A 78 11.44 -1.89 -1.37
CA ARG A 78 11.67 -0.46 -1.15
C ARG A 78 12.63 0.13 -2.20
N ASP A 79 13.65 -0.64 -2.57
CA ASP A 79 14.65 -0.21 -3.55
C ASP A 79 14.14 -0.29 -4.99
N ARG A 80 13.14 -1.14 -5.22
CA ARG A 80 12.48 -1.36 -6.52
C ARG A 80 11.03 -0.88 -6.42
N ARG A 81 10.33 -0.85 -7.55
CA ARG A 81 8.87 -0.63 -7.58
C ARG A 81 8.18 -1.95 -7.94
N PRO A 82 7.74 -2.74 -6.94
CA PRO A 82 7.02 -3.97 -7.20
C PRO A 82 5.78 -3.70 -8.04
N ARG A 83 5.43 -4.64 -8.91
CA ARG A 83 4.18 -4.61 -9.65
C ARG A 83 3.25 -5.68 -9.10
N TYR A 84 1.99 -5.36 -8.90
CA TYR A 84 1.07 -6.25 -8.20
C TYR A 84 0.06 -6.87 -9.15
N THR A 85 -0.17 -8.17 -9.06
CA THR A 85 -1.29 -8.79 -9.76
C THR A 85 -2.61 -8.39 -9.08
N PRO A 86 -3.76 -8.42 -9.77
CA PRO A 86 -5.05 -8.13 -9.14
C PRO A 86 -5.34 -9.00 -7.90
N ALA A 87 -4.90 -10.26 -7.91
CA ALA A 87 -5.02 -11.16 -6.76
C ALA A 87 -4.14 -10.70 -5.59
N ALA A 88 -2.91 -10.25 -5.85
CA ALA A 88 -2.01 -9.71 -4.83
C ALA A 88 -2.57 -8.42 -4.20
N CYS A 89 -3.11 -7.51 -5.01
CA CYS A 89 -3.77 -6.29 -4.53
C CYS A 89 -4.93 -6.60 -3.58
N ARG A 90 -5.83 -7.51 -3.98
CA ARG A 90 -6.95 -7.94 -3.12
C ARG A 90 -6.45 -8.54 -1.80
N ARG A 91 -5.48 -9.45 -1.88
CA ARG A 91 -4.93 -10.10 -0.68
C ARG A 91 -4.25 -9.11 0.25
N LEU A 92 -3.58 -8.09 -0.28
CA LEU A 92 -2.99 -7.04 0.54
C LEU A 92 -4.06 -6.25 1.32
N PHE A 93 -5.19 -5.92 0.70
CA PHE A 93 -6.30 -5.26 1.40
C PHE A 93 -6.88 -6.13 2.53
N GLU A 94 -7.01 -7.44 2.31
CA GLU A 94 -7.41 -8.39 3.36
C GLU A 94 -6.41 -8.40 4.52
N LEU A 95 -5.10 -8.42 4.22
CA LEU A 95 -4.06 -8.36 5.26
C LEU A 95 -4.05 -7.03 6.01
N LEU A 96 -4.33 -5.90 5.35
CA LEU A 96 -4.46 -4.61 6.02
C LEU A 96 -5.66 -4.62 7.00
N VAL A 97 -6.76 -5.29 6.65
CA VAL A 97 -7.90 -5.49 7.57
C VAL A 97 -7.45 -6.29 8.80
N GLU A 98 -6.78 -7.41 8.59
CA GLU A 98 -6.23 -8.26 9.66
C GLU A 98 -5.30 -7.45 10.58
N GLU A 99 -4.31 -6.77 10.02
CA GLU A 99 -3.33 -5.92 10.72
C GLU A 99 -4.01 -4.81 11.54
N CYS A 100 -5.00 -4.12 10.95
CA CYS A 100 -5.74 -3.07 11.63
C CYS A 100 -6.57 -3.60 12.81
N GLY A 101 -7.09 -4.83 12.70
CA GLY A 101 -7.80 -5.51 13.77
C GLY A 101 -6.88 -5.87 14.93
N GLU A 102 -5.70 -6.41 14.63
CA GLU A 102 -4.75 -6.91 15.63
C GLU A 102 -3.96 -5.79 16.31
N HIS A 103 -3.49 -4.79 15.55
CA HIS A 103 -2.59 -3.75 16.03
C HIS A 103 -3.26 -2.38 16.19
N GLY A 104 -4.50 -2.26 15.75
CA GLY A 104 -5.28 -1.02 15.85
C GLY A 104 -4.89 0.05 14.84
N TRP A 105 -4.02 -0.25 13.90
CA TRP A 105 -3.65 0.62 12.78
C TRP A 105 -3.16 -0.23 11.59
N ALA A 106 -3.23 0.32 10.38
CA ALA A 106 -2.64 -0.26 9.18
C ALA A 106 -2.13 0.88 8.28
N ASP A 107 -1.14 0.59 7.42
CA ASP A 107 -0.66 1.54 6.42
C ASP A 107 -1.59 1.54 5.20
N LEU A 108 -2.52 2.48 5.15
CA LEU A 108 -3.47 2.62 4.05
C LEU A 108 -2.79 3.03 2.74
N THR A 109 -1.69 3.78 2.82
CA THR A 109 -0.94 4.19 1.62
C THR A 109 -0.34 2.99 0.90
N LEU A 110 0.04 1.95 1.65
CA LEU A 110 0.54 0.70 1.07
C LEU A 110 -0.50 0.01 0.16
N GLY A 111 -1.76 -0.04 0.59
CA GLY A 111 -2.84 -0.60 -0.22
C GLY A 111 -3.11 0.21 -1.49
N LEU A 112 -3.13 1.54 -1.37
CA LEU A 112 -3.33 2.45 -2.50
C LEU A 112 -2.18 2.39 -3.51
N ASP A 113 -0.93 2.34 -3.04
CA ASP A 113 0.26 2.18 -3.87
C ASP A 113 0.19 0.87 -4.67
N ALA A 114 -0.22 -0.24 -4.04
CA ALA A 114 -0.37 -1.51 -4.73
C ALA A 114 -1.44 -1.49 -5.83
N LEU A 115 -2.59 -0.83 -5.59
CA LEU A 115 -3.62 -0.69 -6.63
C LEU A 115 -3.14 0.17 -7.80
N ARG A 116 -2.37 1.23 -7.53
CA ARG A 116 -1.76 2.05 -8.59
C ARG A 116 -0.79 1.25 -9.44
N ASP A 117 0.02 0.41 -8.81
CA ASP A 117 1.06 -0.39 -9.47
C ASP A 117 0.54 -1.78 -9.91
N CYS A 118 -0.79 -1.93 -10.01
CA CYS A 118 -1.46 -3.15 -10.46
C CYS A 118 -1.16 -3.44 -11.95
N THR A 119 -0.79 -4.68 -12.29
CA THR A 119 -0.45 -5.09 -13.66
C THR A 119 -1.66 -5.40 -14.53
N GLY A 120 -2.85 -5.52 -13.95
CA GLY A 120 -4.08 -5.92 -14.61
C GLY A 120 -5.27 -5.02 -14.27
N PRO A 121 -6.51 -5.47 -14.54
CA PRO A 121 -7.69 -4.73 -14.12
C PRO A 121 -7.68 -4.57 -12.59
N VAL A 122 -7.97 -3.37 -12.12
CA VAL A 122 -8.04 -3.08 -10.68
C VAL A 122 -9.10 -4.00 -10.05
N PRO A 123 -8.74 -4.80 -9.04
CA PRO A 123 -9.70 -5.71 -8.40
C PRO A 123 -10.74 -4.92 -7.60
N ASP A 124 -11.93 -5.52 -7.43
CA ASP A 124 -12.88 -5.01 -6.45
C ASP A 124 -12.35 -5.28 -5.03
N VAL A 125 -12.13 -4.19 -4.30
CA VAL A 125 -11.68 -4.17 -2.90
C VAL A 125 -12.65 -3.38 -2.02
N SER A 126 -13.88 -3.13 -2.51
CA SER A 126 -14.85 -2.27 -1.83
C SER A 126 -15.23 -2.79 -0.43
N GLU A 127 -15.41 -4.10 -0.27
CA GLU A 127 -15.69 -4.72 1.04
C GLU A 127 -14.54 -4.58 2.04
N PRO A 128 -13.30 -5.04 1.75
CA PRO A 128 -12.20 -4.87 2.69
C PRO A 128 -11.86 -3.39 2.94
N ALA A 129 -12.01 -2.51 1.94
CA ALA A 129 -11.87 -1.07 2.11
C ALA A 129 -12.91 -0.50 3.11
N ARG A 130 -14.17 -0.96 3.03
CA ARG A 130 -15.22 -0.55 3.98
C ARG A 130 -14.90 -0.99 5.40
N SER A 131 -14.42 -2.22 5.57
CA SER A 131 -14.00 -2.75 6.87
C SER A 131 -12.83 -1.96 7.46
N LEU A 132 -11.81 -1.65 6.65
CA LEU A 132 -10.68 -0.80 7.04
C LEU A 132 -11.13 0.58 7.52
N VAL A 133 -11.98 1.24 6.75
CA VAL A 133 -12.49 2.57 7.09
C VAL A 133 -13.27 2.50 8.39
N GLY A 134 -14.19 1.54 8.54
CA GLY A 134 -14.95 1.34 9.77
C GLY A 134 -14.06 1.20 11.00
N MET A 135 -13.01 0.37 10.92
CA MET A 135 -12.06 0.21 12.03
C MET A 135 -11.26 1.47 12.34
N CYS A 136 -10.86 2.23 11.31
CA CYS A 136 -10.12 3.48 11.49
C CYS A 136 -10.98 4.58 12.14
N LEU A 137 -12.26 4.69 11.77
CA LEU A 137 -13.16 5.75 12.25
C LEU A 137 -13.58 5.58 13.72
N VAL A 138 -13.54 4.36 14.26
CA VAL A 138 -13.79 4.07 15.69
C VAL A 138 -12.63 4.54 16.58
N ARG A 139 -11.46 4.85 16.01
CA ARG A 139 -10.31 5.34 16.75
C ARG A 139 -10.42 6.84 17.03
N ASP A 140 -9.79 7.27 18.13
CA ASP A 140 -9.75 8.68 18.51
C ASP A 140 -8.88 9.51 17.56
N VAL A 141 -7.79 8.92 17.05
CA VAL A 141 -6.82 9.58 16.17
C VAL A 141 -6.69 8.82 14.86
N VAL A 142 -6.95 9.52 13.76
CA VAL A 142 -6.69 9.03 12.39
C VAL A 142 -5.28 9.43 11.97
N ARG A 143 -4.42 8.46 11.68
CA ARG A 143 -3.01 8.70 11.33
C ARG A 143 -2.80 9.16 9.89
N GLN A 144 -3.64 8.67 8.97
CA GLN A 144 -3.55 8.95 7.53
C GLN A 144 -4.93 9.41 7.01
N PRO A 145 -5.37 10.64 7.34
CA PRO A 145 -6.71 11.15 6.97
C PRO A 145 -6.99 11.17 5.46
N TYR A 146 -6.07 11.63 4.62
CA TYR A 146 -6.19 11.61 3.15
C TYR A 146 -6.14 10.20 2.57
N ALA A 147 -5.29 9.31 3.12
CA ALA A 147 -5.32 7.90 2.70
C ALA A 147 -6.64 7.22 3.07
N LEU A 148 -7.20 7.57 4.23
CA LEU A 148 -8.51 7.11 4.68
C LEU A 148 -9.62 7.58 3.73
N LEU A 149 -9.59 8.84 3.26
CA LEU A 149 -10.53 9.34 2.26
C LEU A 149 -10.44 8.55 0.94
N ALA A 150 -9.23 8.32 0.44
CA ALA A 150 -9.03 7.55 -0.79
C ALA A 150 -9.53 6.10 -0.66
N VAL A 151 -9.26 5.43 0.47
CA VAL A 151 -9.79 4.08 0.75
C VAL A 151 -11.32 4.11 0.91
N ALA A 152 -11.88 5.14 1.54
CA ALA A 152 -13.32 5.30 1.67
C ALA A 152 -14.01 5.51 0.31
N ALA A 153 -13.37 6.20 -0.64
CA ALA A 153 -13.85 6.31 -2.00
C ALA A 153 -13.92 4.96 -2.72
N LEU A 154 -12.94 4.06 -2.49
CA LEU A 154 -12.98 2.67 -3.00
C LEU A 154 -14.13 1.85 -2.39
N ALA A 155 -14.47 2.11 -1.12
CA ALA A 155 -15.57 1.44 -0.42
C ALA A 155 -16.97 1.92 -0.85
N GLY A 156 -17.05 3.11 -1.47
CA GLY A 156 -18.26 3.71 -2.02
C GLY A 156 -18.64 5.05 -1.39
N LYS A 157 -19.59 5.74 -2.03
CA LYS A 157 -19.98 7.12 -1.68
C LYS A 157 -20.45 7.27 -0.23
N GLU A 158 -21.22 6.34 0.29
CA GLU A 158 -21.71 6.39 1.67
C GLU A 158 -20.56 6.35 2.68
N THR A 159 -19.62 5.42 2.49
CA THR A 159 -18.43 5.28 3.34
C THR A 159 -17.54 6.53 3.27
N LEU A 160 -17.37 7.13 2.09
CA LEU A 160 -16.67 8.40 1.93
C LEU A 160 -17.35 9.54 2.69
N THR A 161 -18.66 9.69 2.58
CA THR A 161 -19.41 10.71 3.34
C THR A 161 -19.20 10.55 4.84
N THR A 162 -19.32 9.33 5.37
CA THR A 162 -19.10 9.06 6.80
C THR A 162 -17.67 9.40 7.23
N ALA A 163 -16.66 9.11 6.39
CA ALA A 163 -15.27 9.46 6.68
C ALA A 163 -15.07 10.98 6.72
N VAL A 164 -15.63 11.72 5.76
CA VAL A 164 -15.58 13.20 5.71
C VAL A 164 -16.22 13.81 6.96
N GLU A 165 -17.42 13.36 7.33
CA GLU A 165 -18.12 13.85 8.52
C GLU A 165 -17.31 13.63 9.80
N ARG A 166 -16.68 12.45 9.93
CA ARG A 166 -15.88 12.11 11.10
C ARG A 166 -14.58 12.91 11.18
N LEU A 167 -13.89 13.09 10.05
CA LEU A 167 -12.63 13.85 9.97
C LEU A 167 -12.86 15.37 10.14
N SER A 168 -14.03 15.85 9.73
CA SER A 168 -14.41 17.27 9.86
C SER A 168 -15.01 17.61 11.22
N ARG A 169 -15.17 16.63 12.13
CA ARG A 169 -15.71 16.85 13.47
C ARG A 169 -14.65 17.46 14.37
N ASP A 170 -15.03 18.53 15.08
CA ASP A 170 -14.21 19.21 16.10
C ASP A 170 -12.88 19.78 15.57
N VAL A 171 -12.77 19.98 14.25
CA VAL A 171 -11.63 20.66 13.61
C VAL A 171 -11.99 22.07 13.16
N GLY A 172 -10.98 22.92 12.93
CA GLY A 172 -11.20 24.25 12.40
C GLY A 172 -11.71 24.24 10.95
N PRO A 173 -12.36 25.33 10.49
CA PRO A 173 -12.99 25.38 9.17
C PRO A 173 -12.01 25.22 8.00
N ILE A 174 -10.71 25.51 8.19
CA ILE A 174 -9.68 25.28 7.16
C ILE A 174 -9.47 23.79 6.93
N VAL A 175 -9.39 22.99 8.00
CA VAL A 175 -9.19 21.53 7.92
C VAL A 175 -10.45 20.84 7.37
N ALA A 176 -11.63 21.33 7.77
CA ALA A 176 -12.90 20.85 7.23
C ALA A 176 -13.03 21.13 5.71
N ASP A 177 -12.66 22.34 5.24
CA ASP A 177 -12.65 22.67 3.81
C ASP A 177 -11.63 21.79 3.05
N GLU A 178 -10.43 21.58 3.60
CA GLU A 178 -9.43 20.70 2.99
C GLU A 178 -9.96 19.27 2.82
N THR A 179 -10.56 18.72 3.88
CA THR A 179 -11.13 17.37 3.88
C THR A 179 -12.20 17.23 2.79
N ALA A 180 -13.09 18.24 2.67
CA ALA A 180 -14.13 18.26 1.64
C ALA A 180 -13.57 18.37 0.23
N VAL A 181 -12.55 19.22 0.03
CA VAL A 181 -11.86 19.38 -1.27
C VAL A 181 -11.23 18.06 -1.70
N ILE A 182 -10.47 17.41 -0.82
CA ILE A 182 -9.81 16.13 -1.12
C ILE A 182 -10.84 15.04 -1.42
N ALA A 183 -11.89 14.92 -0.61
CA ALA A 183 -12.96 13.95 -0.85
C ALA A 183 -13.72 14.17 -2.17
N GLY A 184 -13.75 15.41 -2.67
CA GLY A 184 -14.35 15.77 -3.95
C GLY A 184 -13.49 15.46 -5.18
N LEU A 185 -12.23 15.10 -5.00
CA LEU A 185 -11.32 14.82 -6.13
C LEU A 185 -11.63 13.48 -6.79
N PRO A 186 -11.24 13.29 -8.07
CA PRO A 186 -11.19 11.97 -8.70
C PRO A 186 -10.34 10.97 -7.89
N PRO A 187 -10.68 9.66 -7.86
CA PRO A 187 -9.97 8.67 -7.05
C PRO A 187 -8.45 8.62 -7.28
N ALA A 188 -8.00 8.81 -8.53
CA ALA A 188 -6.58 8.84 -8.85
C ALA A 188 -5.85 10.03 -8.19
N GLU A 189 -6.50 11.18 -8.10
CA GLU A 189 -5.95 12.36 -7.44
C GLU A 189 -5.97 12.22 -5.92
N GLN A 190 -7.02 11.62 -5.34
CA GLN A 190 -7.07 11.27 -3.92
C GLN A 190 -5.92 10.35 -3.52
N ALA A 191 -5.64 9.32 -4.33
CA ALA A 191 -4.53 8.40 -4.10
C ALA A 191 -3.17 9.13 -4.14
N VAL A 192 -2.97 10.08 -5.04
CA VAL A 192 -1.74 10.89 -5.09
C VAL A 192 -1.58 11.77 -3.84
N LEU A 193 -2.66 12.44 -3.40
CA LEU A 193 -2.61 13.28 -2.19
C LEU A 193 -2.41 12.45 -0.91
N SER A 194 -2.85 11.19 -0.89
CA SER A 194 -2.58 10.28 0.23
C SER A 194 -1.08 10.05 0.50
N GLU A 195 -0.20 10.30 -0.47
CA GLU A 195 1.25 10.20 -0.25
C GLU A 195 1.78 11.31 0.68
N MET A 196 1.07 12.44 0.79
CA MET A 196 1.42 13.55 1.70
C MET A 196 1.24 13.15 3.18
N ASP A 197 0.35 12.20 3.42
CA ASP A 197 -0.11 11.71 4.71
C ASP A 197 0.82 10.71 5.38
N ARG A 198 1.89 10.29 4.68
CA ARG A 198 2.93 9.46 5.28
C ARG A 198 3.38 10.13 6.58
N GLU A 199 3.47 9.35 7.65
CA GLU A 199 3.65 9.81 9.03
C GLU A 199 4.99 10.56 9.18
N HIS A 200 5.00 11.81 8.77
CA HIS A 200 6.18 12.66 8.59
C HIS A 200 6.36 13.57 9.80
N ARG A 201 6.19 13.04 11.02
CA ARG A 201 6.50 13.83 12.22
C ARG A 201 7.96 14.29 12.26
N PHE A 202 8.84 13.76 11.41
CA PHE A 202 10.28 14.06 11.41
C PHE A 202 10.97 14.18 10.04
N VAL A 203 10.29 14.04 8.91
CA VAL A 203 10.92 14.15 7.57
C VAL A 203 10.00 14.97 6.67
N ALA A 204 10.51 16.04 6.05
CA ALA A 204 9.68 16.84 5.13
C ALA A 204 9.19 15.96 3.97
N PRO A 205 7.92 16.10 3.53
CA PRO A 205 7.43 15.37 2.36
C PRO A 205 8.36 15.65 1.18
N LEU A 206 8.65 14.61 0.38
CA LEU A 206 9.58 14.73 -0.74
C LEU A 206 9.07 15.82 -1.70
N ALA A 207 9.98 16.66 -2.21
CA ALA A 207 9.62 17.82 -3.01
C ALA A 207 8.66 17.48 -4.17
N HIS A 208 8.85 16.31 -4.81
CA HIS A 208 8.02 15.88 -5.94
C HIS A 208 6.56 15.55 -5.56
N THR A 209 6.26 15.23 -4.30
CA THR A 209 4.88 15.02 -3.82
C THR A 209 4.14 16.35 -3.79
N TRP A 210 4.80 17.42 -3.31
CA TRP A 210 4.23 18.77 -3.33
C TRP A 210 4.00 19.32 -4.74
N HIS A 211 4.88 19.02 -5.70
CA HIS A 211 4.69 19.45 -7.08
C HIS A 211 3.41 18.85 -7.68
N ARG A 212 3.14 17.56 -7.45
CA ARG A 212 1.90 16.92 -7.92
C ARG A 212 0.64 17.53 -7.30
N SER A 213 0.68 17.91 -6.03
CA SER A 213 -0.44 18.62 -5.39
C SER A 213 -0.62 20.04 -5.95
N ALA A 214 0.48 20.72 -6.29
CA ALA A 214 0.45 22.04 -6.92
C ALA A 214 -0.06 22.01 -8.37
N ASP A 215 0.04 20.87 -9.04
CA ASP A 215 -0.55 20.67 -10.37
C ASP A 215 -2.07 20.47 -10.33
N ASN A 216 -2.66 20.26 -9.14
CA ASN A 216 -4.10 20.09 -8.96
C ASN A 216 -4.82 21.45 -8.78
N PRO A 217 -5.64 21.91 -9.74
CA PRO A 217 -6.28 23.23 -9.65
C PRO A 217 -7.22 23.39 -8.46
N ALA A 218 -7.90 22.31 -8.04
CA ALA A 218 -8.82 22.34 -6.91
C ALA A 218 -8.06 22.49 -5.58
N TYR A 219 -6.94 21.77 -5.42
CA TYR A 219 -6.08 21.91 -4.24
C TYR A 219 -5.39 23.27 -4.19
N VAL A 220 -4.93 23.81 -5.32
CA VAL A 220 -4.38 25.18 -5.40
C VAL A 220 -5.42 26.24 -5.02
N ALA A 221 -6.65 26.10 -5.51
CA ALA A 221 -7.73 27.02 -5.16
C ALA A 221 -8.06 26.97 -3.66
N PHE A 222 -8.06 25.77 -3.06
CA PHE A 222 -8.17 25.58 -1.61
C PHE A 222 -7.04 26.28 -0.87
N ALA A 223 -5.78 25.99 -1.22
CA ALA A 223 -4.61 26.54 -0.54
C ALA A 223 -4.62 28.07 -0.53
N ARG A 224 -5.04 28.69 -1.65
CA ARG A 224 -5.24 30.15 -1.71
C ARG A 224 -6.29 30.64 -0.72
N ARG A 225 -7.50 30.07 -0.73
CA ARG A 225 -8.58 30.47 0.20
C ARG A 225 -8.21 30.24 1.66
N ALA A 226 -7.48 29.16 1.95
CA ALA A 226 -7.01 28.86 3.29
C ALA A 226 -6.03 29.93 3.80
N LEU A 227 -5.10 30.38 2.94
CA LEU A 227 -4.18 31.47 3.25
C LEU A 227 -4.89 32.81 3.45
N GLU A 228 -5.86 33.14 2.58
CA GLU A 228 -6.70 34.34 2.71
C GLU A 228 -7.48 34.33 4.04
N THR A 229 -8.15 33.21 4.34
CA THR A 229 -8.89 33.02 5.60
C THR A 229 -7.98 33.09 6.84
N ALA A 230 -6.73 32.66 6.73
CA ALA A 230 -5.76 32.74 7.81
C ALA A 230 -5.28 34.19 8.04
N ALA A 231 -5.05 34.94 6.95
CA ALA A 231 -4.67 36.35 7.02
C ALA A 231 -5.77 37.21 7.67
N ASP A 232 -7.04 36.95 7.32
CA ASP A 232 -8.20 37.66 7.89
C ASP A 232 -8.36 37.47 9.42
N ARG A 233 -7.67 36.49 10.02
CA ARG A 233 -7.69 36.23 11.49
C ARG A 233 -6.54 36.88 12.24
N THR A 234 -5.53 37.38 11.53
CA THR A 234 -4.36 38.03 12.13
C THR A 234 -4.49 39.56 12.22
N ASP A 235 -5.52 40.13 11.60
CA ASP A 235 -5.93 41.55 11.69
C ASP A 235 -6.99 41.76 12.80
#